data_AF-A0A6S6UJA1-F1
#
_entry.id   AF-A0A6S6UJA1-F1
#
_cell.length_a   1.000
_cell.length_b   1.000
_cell.length_c   1.000
_cell.angle_alpha   90.00
_cell.angle_beta   90.00
_cell.angle_gamma   90.00
#
_symmetry.space_group_name_H-M   'P 1'
#
loop_
_entity.id
_entity.type
_entity.pdbx_description
1 polymer ?
#
loop_
_entity_poly.entity_id
_entity_poly.type
_entity_poly.pdbx_seq_one_letter_code
_entity_poly.pdbx_strand_id
1 'polypeptide(L)'
;MFALTSDKEPRNHSVNLKCDPIYALELRSLYEGIVSGYHMSKKHWNTVTFEGSDVDDETIVELVDNSYNLVYKSLTKKKKAFLEKS
;
A
#
# COMPACT_ATOMS: atom_id res chain seq x y z
N MET A 1 5.07 0.35 -9.67
CA MET A 1 3.72 0.56 -9.13
C MET A 1 3.79 0.45 -7.61
N PHE A 2 3.23 1.43 -6.90
CA PHE A 2 3.21 1.49 -5.43
C PHE A 2 1.78 1.51 -4.85
N ALA A 3 0.81 2.07 -5.58
CA ALA A 3 -0.60 2.01 -5.20
C ALA A 3 -1.46 1.58 -6.39
N LEU A 4 -2.56 0.88 -6.12
CA LEU A 4 -3.59 0.54 -7.11
C LEU A 4 -4.97 0.54 -6.45
N THR A 5 -5.91 1.31 -6.97
CA THR A 5 -7.31 1.33 -6.54
C THR A 5 -8.23 0.92 -7.68
N SER A 6 -9.43 0.44 -7.36
CA SER A 6 -10.49 0.17 -8.33
C SER A 6 -11.51 1.29 -8.26
N ASP A 7 -12.21 1.56 -9.35
CA ASP A 7 -13.42 2.39 -9.41
C ASP A 7 -14.72 1.57 -9.35
N LYS A 8 -14.59 0.24 -9.21
CA LYS A 8 -15.72 -0.69 -9.28
C LYS A 8 -16.09 -1.21 -7.90
N GLU A 9 -17.39 -1.14 -7.61
CA GLU A 9 -18.01 -1.83 -6.49
C GLU A 9 -17.68 -3.35 -6.51
N PRO A 10 -17.44 -3.97 -5.34
CA PRO A 10 -17.46 -3.39 -4.00
C PRO A 10 -16.11 -2.82 -3.52
N ARG A 11 -15.13 -2.62 -4.42
CA ARG A 11 -13.73 -2.29 -4.08
C ARG A 11 -13.32 -0.85 -4.33
N ASN A 12 -14.25 0.00 -4.74
CA ASN A 12 -14.05 1.44 -4.94
C ASN A 12 -13.57 2.18 -3.69
N HIS A 13 -13.71 1.55 -2.52
CA HIS A 13 -13.26 2.09 -1.24
C HIS A 13 -11.99 1.39 -0.71
N SER A 14 -11.18 0.80 -1.58
CA SER A 14 -9.97 0.08 -1.18
C SER A 14 -8.76 0.33 -2.08
N VAL A 15 -7.57 0.28 -1.49
CA VAL A 15 -6.29 0.46 -2.21
C VAL A 15 -5.33 -0.69 -1.91
N ASN A 16 -4.69 -1.20 -2.95
CA ASN A 16 -3.56 -2.11 -2.83
C ASN A 16 -2.27 -1.33 -2.61
N LEU A 17 -1.59 -1.57 -1.49
CA LEU A 17 -0.33 -0.95 -1.13
C LEU A 17 0.75 -2.01 -0.94
N LYS A 18 1.95 -1.71 -1.44
CA LYS A 18 3.12 -2.57 -1.27
C LYS A 18 3.61 -2.44 0.18
N CYS A 19 3.99 -3.56 0.76
CA CYS A 19 4.40 -3.61 2.16
C CYS A 19 5.56 -4.60 2.36
N ASP A 20 6.34 -4.39 3.41
CA ASP A 20 7.31 -5.38 3.87
C ASP A 20 6.55 -6.62 4.40
N PRO A 21 7.01 -7.87 4.14
CA PRO A 21 6.26 -9.06 4.55
C PRO A 21 6.00 -9.20 6.04
N ILE A 22 6.90 -8.72 6.91
CA ILE A 22 6.73 -8.82 8.37
C ILE A 22 5.70 -7.77 8.81
N TYR A 23 5.88 -6.54 8.37
CA TYR A 23 4.94 -5.45 8.69
C TYR A 23 3.54 -5.72 8.13
N ALA A 24 3.44 -6.35 6.96
CA ALA A 24 2.17 -6.72 6.36
C ALA A 24 1.36 -7.69 7.24
N LEU A 25 2.04 -8.61 7.97
CA LEU A 25 1.38 -9.54 8.88
C LEU A 25 0.90 -8.85 10.15
N GLU A 26 1.72 -7.95 10.70
CA GLU A 26 1.37 -7.14 11.87
C GLU A 26 0.13 -6.30 11.60
N LEU A 27 0.11 -5.55 10.50
CA LEU A 27 -1.03 -4.71 10.13
C LEU A 27 -2.34 -5.50 10.00
N ARG A 28 -2.29 -6.70 9.42
CA ARG A 28 -3.46 -7.58 9.29
C ARG A 28 -3.93 -8.17 10.63
N SER A 29 -3.07 -8.15 11.64
CA SER A 29 -3.43 -8.56 13.01
C SER A 29 -4.00 -7.40 13.82
N LEU A 30 -3.71 -6.16 13.43
CA LEU A 30 -4.13 -4.95 14.15
C LEU A 30 -5.43 -4.36 13.61
N TYR A 31 -5.69 -4.51 12.31
CA TYR A 31 -6.82 -3.87 11.63
C TYR A 31 -7.67 -4.87 10.84
N GLU A 32 -9.00 -4.78 10.99
CA GLU A 32 -9.97 -5.53 10.21
C GLU A 32 -10.03 -5.03 8.75
N GLY A 33 -9.81 -3.72 8.54
CA GLY A 33 -9.78 -3.07 7.23
C GLY A 33 -8.55 -3.38 6.39
N ILE A 34 -7.58 -4.14 6.90
CA ILE A 34 -6.34 -4.50 6.20
C ILE A 34 -6.29 -6.01 5.95
N VAL A 35 -6.36 -6.39 4.67
CA VAL A 35 -6.32 -7.80 4.26
C VAL A 35 -5.21 -8.08 3.26
N SER A 36 -4.99 -9.36 2.93
CA SER A 36 -3.98 -9.73 1.93
C SER A 36 -4.30 -9.13 0.55
N GLY A 37 -3.28 -8.64 -0.15
CA GLY A 37 -3.45 -7.92 -1.42
C GLY A 37 -4.30 -8.64 -2.47
N TYR A 38 -5.38 -8.00 -2.89
CA TYR A 38 -6.30 -8.47 -3.93
C TYR A 38 -5.61 -8.53 -5.30
N HIS A 39 -5.64 -9.68 -5.97
CA HIS A 39 -4.96 -9.96 -7.26
C HIS A 39 -3.44 -9.68 -7.28
N MET A 40 -2.84 -9.41 -6.11
CA MET A 40 -1.42 -9.09 -5.96
C MET A 40 -0.74 -10.19 -5.13
N SER A 41 0.59 -10.09 -4.99
CA SER A 41 1.32 -11.00 -4.11
C SER A 41 0.88 -10.80 -2.65
N LYS A 42 0.19 -11.80 -2.09
CA LYS A 42 -0.28 -11.81 -0.69
C LYS A 42 0.84 -11.65 0.34
N LYS A 43 2.10 -11.86 -0.07
CA LYS A 43 3.29 -11.65 0.78
C LYS A 43 3.74 -10.20 0.83
N HIS A 44 3.58 -9.45 -0.27
CA HIS A 44 4.20 -8.13 -0.44
C HIS A 44 3.18 -7.00 -0.58
N TRP A 45 1.89 -7.31 -0.50
CA TRP A 45 0.82 -6.35 -0.71
C TRP A 45 -0.30 -6.55 0.31
N ASN A 46 -0.85 -5.43 0.75
CA ASN A 46 -2.09 -5.35 1.52
C ASN A 46 -3.15 -4.64 0.68
N THR A 47 -4.40 -5.05 0.83
CA THR A 47 -5.58 -4.26 0.46
C THR A 47 -6.05 -3.54 1.71
N VAL A 48 -6.14 -2.22 1.64
CA VAL A 48 -6.56 -1.36 2.74
C VAL A 48 -7.88 -0.71 2.36
N THR A 49 -8.93 -0.95 3.15
CA THR A 49 -10.22 -0.27 3.01
C THR A 49 -10.13 1.10 3.66
N PHE A 50 -10.46 2.16 2.93
CA PHE A 50 -10.33 3.55 3.38
C PHE A 50 -11.67 4.25 3.65
N GLU A 51 -12.79 3.54 3.55
CA GLU A 51 -14.10 4.07 3.94
C GLU A 51 -14.84 3.03 4.79
N GLY A 52 -15.40 3.47 5.92
CA GLY A 52 -16.14 2.60 6.83
C GLY A 52 -15.31 1.48 7.49
N SER A 53 -13.99 1.66 7.61
CA SER A 53 -13.08 0.71 8.25
C SER A 53 -12.54 1.25 9.58
N ASP A 54 -11.77 0.40 10.29
CA ASP A 54 -11.04 0.73 11.51
C ASP A 54 -9.64 1.34 11.24
N VAL A 55 -9.33 1.67 9.99
CA VAL A 55 -8.07 2.27 9.58
C VAL A 55 -8.30 3.77 9.38
N ASP A 56 -7.66 4.60 10.22
CA ASP A 56 -7.76 6.06 10.10
C ASP A 56 -6.94 6.64 8.92
N ASP A 57 -7.28 7.86 8.51
CA ASP A 57 -6.66 8.55 7.37
C ASP A 57 -5.15 8.73 7.53
N GLU A 58 -4.66 9.00 8.75
CA GLU A 58 -3.23 9.19 9.02
C GLU A 58 -2.46 7.90 8.77
N THR A 59 -2.99 6.78 9.25
CA THR A 59 -2.46 5.43 9.00
C THR A 59 -2.43 5.14 7.50
N ILE A 60 -3.49 5.46 6.76
CA ILE A 60 -3.56 5.22 5.31
C ILE A 60 -2.48 6.02 4.57
N VAL A 61 -2.31 7.30 4.91
CA VAL A 61 -1.26 8.15 4.34
C VAL A 61 0.13 7.58 4.62
N GLU A 62 0.39 7.13 5.86
CA GLU A 62 1.65 6.50 6.22
C GLU A 62 1.91 5.22 5.42
N LEU A 63 0.88 4.38 5.21
CA LEU A 63 0.99 3.17 4.41
C LEU A 63 1.26 3.48 2.93
N VAL A 64 0.71 4.56 2.39
CA VAL A 64 0.99 5.04 1.03
C VAL A 64 2.47 5.46 0.93
N ASP A 65 2.97 6.24 1.88
CA ASP A 65 4.36 6.69 1.92
C ASP A 65 5.33 5.52 2.05
N ASN A 66 5.03 4.56 2.93
CA ASN A 66 5.80 3.33 3.10
C ASN A 66 5.86 2.52 1.80
N SER A 67 4.72 2.37 1.12
CA SER A 67 4.65 1.68 -0.17
C SER A 67 5.48 2.39 -1.25
N TYR A 68 5.36 3.71 -1.35
CA TYR A 68 6.17 4.52 -2.26
C TYR A 68 7.66 4.33 -1.96
N ASN A 69 8.05 4.45 -0.70
CA ASN A 69 9.44 4.33 -0.26
C ASN A 69 10.04 2.96 -0.58
N LEU A 70 9.29 1.86 -0.43
CA LEU A 70 9.73 0.52 -0.82
C LEU A 70 10.01 0.44 -2.32
N VAL A 71 9.13 1.01 -3.15
CA VAL A 71 9.32 1.03 -4.60
C VAL A 71 10.48 1.94 -4.97
N TYR A 72 10.55 3.15 -4.41
CA TYR A 72 11.61 4.12 -4.65
C TYR A 72 12.97 3.51 -4.31
N LYS A 73 13.12 2.85 -3.15
CA LYS A 73 14.36 2.18 -2.74
C LYS A 73 14.82 1.13 -3.76
N SER A 74 13.90 0.42 -4.42
CA SER A 74 14.21 -0.57 -5.46
C SER A 74 14.63 0.00 -6.82
N LEU A 75 14.47 1.31 -7.04
CA LEU A 75 14.85 1.95 -8.29
C LEU A 75 16.37 2.05 -8.46
N THR A 76 16.82 2.04 -9.71
CA THR A 76 18.21 2.29 -10.06
C THR A 76 18.62 3.73 -9.72
N LYS A 77 19.91 3.96 -9.46
CA LYS A 77 20.47 5.30 -9.20
C LYS A 77 20.06 6.32 -10.27
N LYS A 78 20.06 5.91 -11.55
CA LYS A 78 19.64 6.75 -12.69
C LYS A 78 18.18 7.21 -12.57
N LYS A 79 17.26 6.30 -12.19
CA LYS A 79 15.83 6.62 -12.03
C LYS A 79 15.60 7.52 -10.80
N LYS A 80 16.29 7.27 -9.69
CA LYS A 80 16.23 8.12 -8.49
C LYS A 80 16.67 9.56 -8.78
N ALA A 81 17.83 9.71 -9.42
CA ALA A 81 18.37 11.01 -9.80
C ALA A 81 17.49 11.78 -10.79
N PHE A 82 16.63 11.10 -11.55
CA PHE A 82 15.63 11.75 -12.41
C PHE A 82 14.47 12.32 -11.59
N LEU A 83 13.98 11.55 -10.60
CA LEU A 83 12.87 11.95 -9.73
C LEU A 83 13.24 13.11 -8.80
N GLU A 84 14.48 13.17 -8.30
CA GLU A 84 14.95 14.23 -7.39
C GLU A 84 15.18 15.59 -8.06
N LYS A 85 15.20 15.62 -9.40
CA LYS A 85 15.40 16.84 -10.19
C LYS A 85 14.11 17.39 -10.80
N SER A 86 12.99 16.70 -10.58
CA SER A 86 11.66 17.07 -11.05
C SER A 86 10.91 17.81 -9.95
#